data_AF-A0A149TVR7-F1
#
_entry.id   AF-A0A149TVR7-F1
#
_cell.length_a   1.000
_cell.length_b   1.000
_cell.length_c   1.000
_cell.angle_alpha   90.00
_cell.angle_beta   90.00
_cell.angle_gamma   90.00
#
_symmetry.space_group_name_H-M   'P 1'
#
loop_
_entity.id
_entity.type
_entity.pdbx_description
1 polymer ?
#
loop_
_entity_poly.entity_id
_entity_poly.type
_entity_poly.pdbx_seq_one_letter_code
_entity_poly.pdbx_strand_id
1 'polypeptide(L)' 'MDVGGTLYALRMQRGLSQRELARRCGVANGTISLIESNAINPSVGLLRQIVNSLPMNLSEFFAFDSIREIVPLATP' A
#
# COMPACT_ATOMS: atom_id res chain seq x y z
N MET A 1 11.79 3.67 4.72
CA MET A 1 10.74 3.44 3.73
C MET A 1 10.05 2.12 4.02
N ASP A 2 8.85 2.18 4.60
CA ASP A 2 8.02 1.04 4.98
C ASP A 2 6.86 0.90 3.98
N VAL A 3 7.15 0.23 2.85
CA VAL A 3 6.18 0.04 1.75
C VAL A 3 4.95 -0.71 2.24
N GLY A 4 5.12 -1.76 3.05
CA GLY A 4 4.02 -2.58 3.55
C GLY A 4 3.07 -1.78 4.43
N GLY A 5 3.60 -1.07 5.43
CA GLY A 5 2.77 -0.24 6.30
C GLY A 5 2.14 0.94 5.55
N THR A 6 2.83 1.52 4.57
CA THR A 6 2.27 2.63 3.79
C THR A 6 1.12 2.15 2.91
N LEU A 7 1.26 0.99 2.28
CA LEU A 7 0.17 0.37 1.53
C LEU A 7 -1.02 0.04 2.44
N TYR A 8 -0.76 -0.51 3.63
CA TYR A 8 -1.80 -0.78 4.63
C TYR A 8 -2.56 0.50 5.00
N ALA A 9 -1.85 1.58 5.32
CA ALA A 9 -2.46 2.85 5.71
C ALA A 9 -3.34 3.43 4.58
N LEU A 10 -2.84 3.45 3.34
CA LEU A 10 -3.59 3.92 2.17
C LEU A 10 -4.83 3.08 1.88
N ARG A 11 -4.72 1.75 2.04
CA ARG A 11 -5.85 0.82 1.90
C ARG A 11 -6.92 1.10 2.94
N MET A 12 -6.52 1.26 4.21
CA MET A 12 -7.42 1.53 5.32
C MET A 12 -8.10 2.90 5.20
N GLN A 13 -7.35 3.94 4.81
CA GLN A 13 -7.90 5.29 4.56
C GLN A 13 -9.01 5.28 3.50
N ARG A 14 -8.95 4.34 2.54
CA ARG A 14 -9.95 4.17 1.47
C ARG A 14 -11.05 3.15 1.81
N GLY A 15 -11.07 2.60 3.02
CA GLY A 15 -12.08 1.64 3.47
C GLY A 15 -12.08 0.32 2.68
N LEU A 16 -10.95 -0.06 2.08
CA LEU A 16 -10.86 -1.27 1.25
C LEU A 16 -10.40 -2.47 2.08
N SER A 17 -11.01 -3.64 1.84
CA SER A 17 -10.42 -4.90 2.31
C SER A 17 -9.22 -5.29 1.44
N GLN A 18 -8.32 -6.16 1.94
CA GLN A 18 -7.22 -6.71 1.14
C GLN A 18 -7.74 -7.43 -0.11
N ARG A 19 -8.87 -8.14 0.00
CA ARG A 19 -9.52 -8.84 -1.13
C ARG A 19 -10.02 -7.87 -2.18
N GLU A 20 -10.61 -6.76 -1.77
CA GLU A 20 -11.10 -5.75 -2.70
C GLU A 20 -9.94 -5.04 -3.40
N LEU A 21 -8.87 -4.68 -2.68
CA LEU A 21 -7.67 -4.12 -3.29
C LEU A 21 -7.06 -5.09 -4.30
N ALA A 22 -6.87 -6.36 -3.89
CA ALA A 22 -6.31 -7.39 -4.76
C ALA A 22 -7.12 -7.58 -6.05
N ARG A 23 -8.46 -7.57 -5.94
CA ARG A 23 -9.38 -7.65 -7.08
C ARG A 23 -9.21 -6.44 -8.02
N ARG A 24 -9.07 -5.23 -7.49
CA ARG A 24 -8.90 -4.00 -8.29
C ARG A 24 -7.59 -3.96 -9.05
N CYS A 25 -6.50 -4.41 -8.44
CA CYS A 25 -5.21 -4.44 -9.10
C CYS A 25 -4.92 -5.75 -9.84
N GLY A 26 -5.81 -6.75 -9.80
CA GLY A 26 -5.66 -8.00 -10.57
C GLY A 26 -4.59 -8.94 -10.02
N VAL A 27 -4.45 -9.02 -8.70
CA VAL A 27 -3.48 -9.90 -8.01
C VAL A 27 -4.20 -10.85 -7.04
N ALA A 28 -3.48 -11.87 -6.56
CA ALA A 28 -4.02 -12.75 -5.53
C ALA A 28 -4.20 -11.99 -4.20
N ASN A 29 -5.24 -12.30 -3.42
CA ASN A 29 -5.45 -11.71 -2.09
C ASN A 29 -4.21 -11.86 -1.20
N GLY A 30 -3.57 -13.03 -1.22
CA GLY A 30 -2.35 -13.31 -0.47
C GLY A 30 -1.19 -12.38 -0.82
N THR A 31 -1.12 -11.87 -2.05
CA THR A 31 -0.09 -10.89 -2.46
C THR A 31 -0.20 -9.60 -1.66
N ILE A 32 -1.41 -9.05 -1.50
CA ILE A 32 -1.62 -7.84 -0.70
C ILE A 32 -1.27 -8.09 0.76
N SER A 33 -1.70 -9.22 1.32
CA SER A 33 -1.39 -9.59 2.70
C SER A 33 0.11 -9.70 2.96
N LEU A 34 0.85 -10.36 2.07
CA LEU A 34 2.31 -10.52 2.19
C LEU A 34 3.07 -9.19 2.06
N ILE A 35 2.59 -8.27 1.21
CA ILE A 35 3.18 -6.94 1.11
C ILE A 35 2.91 -6.13 2.38
N GLU A 36 1.66 -6.07 2.85
CA GLU A 36 1.26 -5.28 4.02
C GLU A 36 1.93 -5.76 5.33
N SER A 37 2.23 -7.05 5.43
CA SER A 37 2.97 -7.65 6.55
C SER A 37 4.49 -7.55 6.41
N ASN A 38 5.00 -6.89 5.36
CA ASN A 38 6.42 -6.84 5.01
C ASN A 38 7.08 -8.23 4.83
N ALA A 39 6.28 -9.28 4.58
CA ALA A 39 6.77 -10.62 4.31
C ALA A 39 7.41 -10.75 2.92
N ILE A 40 6.98 -9.92 1.96
CA ILE A 40 7.65 -9.78 0.66
C ILE A 40 7.84 -8.31 0.32
N ASN A 41 8.92 -8.03 -0.42
CA ASN A 41 9.16 -6.72 -1.01
C ASN A 41 8.67 -6.75 -2.47
N PRO A 42 7.62 -5.99 -2.84
CA PRO A 42 7.09 -6.03 -4.20
C PRO A 42 8.09 -5.44 -5.20
N SER A 43 8.04 -5.93 -6.45
CA SER A 43 8.75 -5.25 -7.54
C SER A 43 8.15 -3.86 -7.78
N VAL A 44 8.93 -2.93 -8.33
CA VAL A 44 8.44 -1.59 -8.71
C VAL A 44 7.24 -1.68 -9.67
N GLY A 45 7.23 -2.66 -10.56
CA GLY A 45 6.12 -2.91 -11.48
C GLY A 45 4.83 -3.31 -10.76
N LEU A 46 4.93 -4.26 -9.81
CA LEU A 46 3.80 -4.69 -8.99
C LEU A 46 3.29 -3.56 -8.09
N LEU A 47 4.19 -2.81 -7.45
CA LEU A 47 3.80 -1.66 -6.63
C LEU A 47 3.08 -0.61 -7.48
N ARG A 48 3.61 -0.28 -8.68
CA ARG A 48 2.95 0.64 -9.62
C ARG A 48 1.55 0.18 -9.99
N GLN A 49 1.38 -1.10 -10.31
CA GLN A 49 0.08 -1.70 -10.63
C GLN A 49 -0.92 -1.56 -9.47
N ILE A 50 -0.47 -1.80 -8.24
CA ILE A 50 -1.30 -1.65 -7.04
C ILE A 50 -1.69 -0.19 -6.83
N VAL A 51 -0.74 0.75 -6.80
CA VAL A 51 -1.03 2.16 -6.50
C VAL A 51 -1.87 2.82 -7.59
N ASN A 52 -1.69 2.44 -8.87
CA ASN A 52 -2.54 2.93 -9.96
C ASN A 52 -4.01 2.51 -9.81
N SER A 53 -4.30 1.43 -9.06
CA SER A 53 -5.68 1.04 -8.73
C SER A 53 -6.32 1.89 -7.60
N LEU A 54 -5.52 2.74 -6.94
CA LEU A 54 -5.88 3.61 -5.82
C LEU A 54 -5.96 5.11 -6.19
N PRO A 55 -6.45 5.41 -7.41
CA PRO A 55 -6.21 6.67 -8.15
C PRO A 55 -4.99 7.48 -7.69
N MET A 56 -3.81 6.85 -7.65
CA MET A 56 -2.57 7.50 -7.24
C MET A 56 -1.39 6.97 -8.04
N ASN A 57 -0.28 7.71 -8.06
CA ASN A 57 0.96 7.28 -8.70
C ASN A 57 2.08 6.95 -7.67
N LEU A 58 3.21 6.46 -8.16
CA LEU A 58 4.36 6.10 -7.29
C LEU A 58 4.95 7.32 -6.55
N SER A 59 4.99 8.49 -7.19
CA SER A 59 5.54 9.70 -6.56
C SER A 59 4.67 10.12 -5.37
N GLU A 60 3.35 10.10 -5.53
CA GLU A 60 2.40 10.33 -4.45
C GLU A 60 2.50 9.27 -3.35
N PHE A 61 2.71 8.00 -3.71
CA PHE A 61 2.91 6.93 -2.75
C PHE A 61 4.14 7.17 -1.86
N PHE A 62 5.29 7.50 -2.45
CA PHE A 62 6.53 7.75 -1.71
C PHE A 62 6.49 9.07 -0.92
N ALA A 63 5.78 10.08 -1.41
CA ALA A 63 5.52 11.29 -0.64
C ALA A 63 4.66 10.99 0.59
N PHE A 64 3.63 10.15 0.45
CA PHE A 64 2.81 9.70 1.58
C PHE A 64 3.63 8.90 2.61
N ASP A 65 4.48 7.97 2.14
CA ASP A 65 5.41 7.22 3.00
C ASP A 65 6.30 8.16 3.82
N SER A 66 6.89 9.15 3.15
CA SER A 66 7.77 10.13 3.80
C SER A 66 7.05 10.97 4.86
N ILE A 67 5.82 11.42 4.57
CA ILE A 67 4.98 12.15 5.55
C ILE A 67 4.66 11.27 6.75
N ARG A 68 4.38 9.97 6.54
CA ARG A 68 4.09 9.02 7.60
C ARG A 68 5.30 8.71 8.49
N GLU A 69 6.51 8.76 7.93
CA GLU A 69 7.76 8.66 8.71
C GLU A 69 8.02 9.93 9.54
N ILE A 70 7.64 11.11 9.04
CA ILE A 70 7.81 12.40 9.74
C ILE A 70 6.78 12.58 10.86
N VAL A 71 5.54 12.15 10.62
CA VAL A 71 4.46 12.18 11.61
C VAL A 71 4.21 10.74 12.04
N PRO A 72 4.98 10.20 13.01
CA PRO A 72 4.68 8.88 13.54
C PRO A 72 3.24 8.94 14.04
N LEU A 73 2.42 7.99 13.60
CA LEU A 73 1.02 7.83 13.99
C LEU A 73 0.93 7.64 15.51
N ALA A 74 1.04 8.72 16.25
CA ALA A 74 0.52 8.84 17.59
C ALA A 74 -0.94 9.27 17.42
N THR A 75 -1.82 8.27 17.37
CA THR A 75 -3.19 8.31 17.90
C THR A 75 -3.77 6.91 17.80
N PRO A 76 -4.60 6.52 18.78
CA PRO A 76 -4.32 5.52 19.84
C PRO A 76 -4.31 4.06 19.40
#